data_AF-Q31QZ3-F1
#
_entry.id   AF-Q31QZ3-F1
#
_cell.length_a   1.000
_cell.length_b   1.000
_cell.length_c   1.000
_cell.angle_alpha   90.00
_cell.angle_beta   90.00
_cell.angle_gamma   90.00
#
_symmetry.space_group_name_H-M   'P 1'
#
loop_
_entity.id
_entity.type
_entity.pdbx_description
1 polymer ?
#
loop_
_entity_poly.entity_id
_entity_poly.type
_entity_poly.pdbx_seq_one_letter_code
_entity_poly.pdbx_strand_id
1 'polypeptide(L)'
;MSAAIDTISVWRIAVEGRDYSAEDRSGKGAALTGGRWNREGLPVLYTAENIALACLETLVHLGPSLPLNRYLVQIELEAQDWEARTVFDPKQGIGWDAEPYGQTSLDWGSRWLESQG
;
A
#
# COMPACT_ATOMS: atom_id res chain seq x y z
N MET A 1 5.73 -30.85 17.03
CA MET A 1 5.37 -30.49 15.65
C MET A 1 4.79 -29.09 15.73
N SER A 2 5.45 -28.08 15.18
CA SER A 2 4.89 -26.73 15.10
C SER A 2 3.72 -26.76 14.12
N ALA A 3 2.56 -26.20 14.48
CA ALA A 3 1.51 -25.98 13.49
C ALA A 3 2.08 -25.06 12.39
N ALA A 4 1.78 -25.37 11.13
CA ALA A 4 2.06 -24.43 10.04
C ALA A 4 1.22 -23.18 10.30
N ILE A 5 1.87 -22.02 10.35
CA ILE A 5 1.18 -20.73 10.44
C ILE A 5 0.53 -20.49 9.08
N ASP A 6 -0.78 -20.31 9.06
CA ASP A 6 -1.50 -19.97 7.84
C ASP A 6 -1.20 -18.53 7.44
N THR A 7 -0.85 -18.30 6.18
CA THR A 7 -0.37 -17.01 5.70
C THR A 7 -1.03 -16.60 4.40
N ILE A 8 -1.25 -15.29 4.25
CA ILE A 8 -1.77 -14.66 3.04
C ILE A 8 -0.64 -13.85 2.40
N SER A 9 -0.49 -13.98 1.09
CA SER A 9 0.51 -13.22 0.33
C SER A 9 -0.10 -11.97 -0.29
N VAL A 10 0.51 -10.83 0.00
CA VAL A 10 0.26 -9.56 -0.68
C VAL A 10 1.53 -9.11 -1.41
N TRP A 11 1.36 -8.28 -2.43
CA TRP A 11 2.39 -7.99 -3.41
C TRP A 11 2.60 -6.50 -3.57
N ARG A 12 3.83 -6.08 -3.83
CA ARG A 12 4.13 -4.72 -4.29
C ARG A 12 5.26 -4.74 -5.31
N ILE A 13 5.30 -3.73 -6.17
CA ILE A 13 6.46 -3.48 -7.04
C ILE A 13 7.19 -2.26 -6.48
N ALA A 14 8.38 -2.50 -5.94
CA ALA A 14 9.20 -1.49 -5.27
C ALA A 14 10.50 -1.22 -6.01
N VAL A 15 11.13 -0.08 -5.72
CA VAL A 15 12.44 0.31 -6.27
C VAL A 15 13.50 0.07 -5.21
N GLU A 16 14.63 -0.48 -5.61
CA GLU A 16 15.86 -0.43 -4.81
C GLU A 16 16.57 0.89 -5.13
N GLY A 17 16.66 1.78 -4.14
CA GLY A 17 17.35 3.06 -4.22
C GLY A 17 18.75 2.99 -3.62
N ARG A 18 19.48 4.11 -3.65
CA ARG A 18 20.77 4.23 -2.96
C ARG A 18 20.63 4.15 -1.44
N ASP A 19 19.53 4.73 -0.92
CA ASP A 19 19.33 4.96 0.51
C ASP A 19 18.13 4.19 1.09
N TYR A 20 17.49 3.33 0.30
CA TYR A 20 16.33 2.53 0.72
C TYR A 20 16.24 1.24 -0.10
N SER A 21 15.86 0.17 0.59
CA SER A 21 15.66 -1.13 -0.04
C SER A 21 14.25 -1.29 -0.62
N ALA A 22 14.13 -2.12 -1.65
CA ALA A 22 12.83 -2.58 -2.14
C ALA A 22 12.02 -3.30 -1.03
N GLU A 23 12.70 -3.90 -0.05
CA GLU A 23 12.09 -4.56 1.11
C GLU A 23 11.70 -3.60 2.25
N ASP A 24 11.93 -2.29 2.10
CA ASP A 24 11.56 -1.30 3.13
C ASP A 24 10.06 -1.37 3.47
N ARG A 25 9.77 -1.64 4.75
CA ARG A 25 8.42 -1.72 5.33
C ARG A 25 8.06 -0.50 6.17
N SER A 26 8.93 0.51 6.24
CA SER A 26 8.70 1.71 7.07
C SER A 26 7.59 2.63 6.55
N GLY A 27 7.18 2.48 5.29
CA GLY A 27 6.20 3.37 4.65
C GLY A 27 6.75 4.76 4.32
N LYS A 28 8.07 4.98 4.45
CA LYS A 28 8.72 6.29 4.23
C LYS A 28 8.47 6.86 2.83
N GLY A 29 8.45 6.01 1.80
CA GLY A 29 8.16 6.46 0.43
C GLY A 29 6.80 7.16 0.32
N ALA A 30 5.75 6.54 0.85
CA ALA A 30 4.41 7.12 0.86
C ALA A 30 4.30 8.34 1.79
N ALA A 31 5.04 8.37 2.90
CA ALA A 31 5.10 9.55 3.75
C ALA A 31 5.71 10.76 3.03
N LEU A 32 6.66 10.55 2.11
CA LEU A 32 7.32 11.64 1.38
C LEU A 32 6.44 12.27 0.30
N THR A 33 5.61 11.48 -0.37
CA THR A 33 4.83 11.94 -1.55
C THR A 33 3.33 12.01 -1.31
N GLY A 34 2.84 11.44 -0.20
CA GLY A 34 1.43 11.11 -0.06
C GLY A 34 0.98 10.01 -1.03
N GLY A 35 -0.31 9.71 -0.98
CA GLY A 35 -0.99 8.77 -1.87
C GLY A 35 -2.50 8.85 -1.67
N ARG A 36 -3.26 7.98 -2.35
CA ARG A 36 -4.74 8.00 -2.27
C ARG A 36 -5.27 7.94 -0.83
N TRP A 37 -4.60 7.18 0.04
CA TRP A 37 -5.05 6.89 1.42
C TRP A 37 -4.17 7.52 2.50
N ASN A 38 -3.19 8.35 2.16
CA ASN A 38 -2.35 9.01 3.17
C ASN A 38 -1.90 10.40 2.73
N ARG A 39 -1.89 11.33 3.69
CA ARG A 39 -1.22 12.63 3.52
C ARG A 39 0.29 12.48 3.65
N GLU A 40 1.02 13.45 3.10
CA GLU A 40 2.45 13.62 3.38
C GLU A 40 2.70 13.66 4.89
N GLY A 41 3.79 13.05 5.33
CA GLY A 41 4.15 12.85 6.73
C GLY A 41 3.59 11.58 7.37
N LEU A 42 2.53 10.97 6.81
CA LEU A 42 1.95 9.74 7.35
C LEU A 42 2.50 8.49 6.63
N PRO A 43 3.29 7.63 7.31
CA PRO A 43 3.84 6.43 6.71
C PRO A 43 2.76 5.36 6.48
N VAL A 44 2.77 4.77 5.29
CA VAL A 44 1.91 3.63 4.95
C VAL A 44 2.61 2.75 3.90
N LEU A 45 2.37 1.45 3.95
CA LEU A 45 2.87 0.50 2.97
C LEU A 45 1.74 0.08 2.02
N TYR A 46 1.84 0.46 0.75
CA TYR A 46 0.89 0.04 -0.28
C TYR A 46 1.27 -1.35 -0.82
N THR A 47 0.28 -2.24 -0.82
CA THR A 47 0.34 -3.61 -1.35
C THR A 47 -0.95 -3.93 -2.11
N ALA A 48 -0.92 -5.02 -2.88
CA ALA A 48 -2.04 -5.53 -3.66
C ALA A 48 -2.24 -7.02 -3.39
N GLU A 49 -3.48 -7.49 -3.48
CA GLU A 49 -3.82 -8.91 -3.27
C GLU A 49 -3.24 -9.85 -4.33
N ASN A 50 -2.87 -9.31 -5.50
CA ASN A 50 -2.27 -10.08 -6.58
C ASN A 50 -1.27 -9.25 -7.39
N ILE A 51 -0.40 -9.97 -8.09
CA ILE A 51 0.69 -9.39 -8.89
C ILE A 51 0.14 -8.51 -10.03
N ALA A 52 -0.97 -8.91 -10.66
CA ALA A 52 -1.54 -8.17 -11.78
C ALA A 52 -2.02 -6.76 -11.35
N LEU A 53 -2.64 -6.66 -10.16
CA LEU A 53 -3.05 -5.39 -9.58
C LEU A 53 -1.83 -4.53 -9.18
N ALA A 54 -0.80 -5.13 -8.58
CA ALA A 54 0.45 -4.41 -8.29
C ALA A 54 1.08 -3.82 -9.58
N CYS A 55 1.04 -4.57 -10.69
CA CYS A 55 1.52 -4.09 -11.99
C CYS A 55 0.67 -2.93 -12.52
N LEU A 56 -0.66 -3.06 -12.49
CA LEU A 56 -1.58 -2.04 -12.98
C LEU A 56 -1.36 -0.71 -12.22
N GLU A 57 -1.34 -0.76 -10.90
CA GLU A 57 -1.14 0.41 -10.04
C GLU A 57 0.21 1.08 -10.32
N THR A 58 1.27 0.30 -10.48
CA THR A 58 2.62 0.81 -10.72
C THR A 58 2.75 1.46 -12.11
N LEU A 59 2.18 0.84 -13.14
CA LEU A 59 2.30 1.33 -14.53
C LEU A 59 1.42 2.56 -14.79
N VAL A 60 0.20 2.57 -14.26
CA VAL A 60 -0.73 3.69 -14.44
C VAL A 60 -0.22 4.95 -13.73
N HIS A 61 0.32 4.80 -12.51
CA HIS A 61 0.75 5.96 -11.72
C HIS A 61 2.13 6.50 -12.06
N LEU A 62 3.05 5.68 -12.60
CA LEU A 62 4.45 6.09 -12.84
C LEU A 62 4.76 6.40 -14.31
N GLY A 63 3.85 6.05 -15.24
CA GLY A 63 4.08 6.22 -16.67
C GLY A 63 5.16 5.29 -17.25
N PRO A 64 5.40 5.33 -18.57
CA PRO A 64 6.27 4.36 -19.27
C PRO A 64 7.77 4.60 -19.07
N SER A 65 8.20 5.74 -18.51
CA SER A 65 9.61 6.05 -18.29
C SER A 65 10.02 5.67 -16.86
N LEU A 66 10.66 4.52 -16.70
CA LEU A 66 11.07 3.99 -15.38
C LEU A 66 12.59 4.01 -15.23
N PRO A 67 13.13 4.19 -14.01
CA PRO A 67 14.34 3.48 -13.65
C PRO A 67 14.07 1.96 -13.68
N LEU A 68 14.97 1.19 -14.30
CA LEU A 68 14.78 -0.25 -14.63
C LEU A 68 14.87 -1.18 -13.41
N ASN A 69 15.30 -0.68 -12.25
CA ASN A 69 15.53 -1.40 -11.01
C ASN A 69 14.24 -1.48 -10.16
N ARG A 70 13.29 -2.30 -10.62
CA ARG A 70 12.08 -2.65 -9.86
C ARG A 70 12.05 -4.12 -9.49
N TYR A 71 11.52 -4.38 -8.31
CA TYR A 71 11.44 -5.71 -7.72
C TYR A 71 10.00 -6.02 -7.37
N LEU A 72 9.56 -7.22 -7.74
CA LEU A 72 8.35 -7.79 -7.17
C LEU A 72 8.68 -8.26 -5.76
N VAL A 73 7.98 -7.72 -4.78
CA VAL A 73 8.16 -8.05 -3.37
C VAL A 73 6.91 -8.73 -2.87
N GLN A 74 7.07 -9.95 -2.38
CA GLN A 74 6.04 -10.69 -1.65
C GLN A 74 6.13 -10.31 -0.17
N ILE A 75 4.98 -10.03 0.44
CA ILE A 75 4.84 -9.83 1.87
C ILE A 75 3.84 -10.86 2.37
N GLU A 76 4.25 -11.64 3.35
CA GLU A 76 3.41 -12.64 4.01
C GLU A 76 2.80 -12.01 5.27
N LEU A 77 1.48 -12.10 5.38
CA LEU A 77 0.69 -11.70 6.54
C LEU A 77 0.14 -12.95 7.20
N GLU A 78 0.03 -12.97 8.52
CA GLU A 78 -0.67 -14.05 9.20
C GLU A 78 -2.16 -14.01 8.85
N ALA A 79 -2.79 -15.16 8.63
CA ALA A 79 -4.20 -15.23 8.27
C ALA A 79 -5.11 -14.52 9.29
N GLN A 80 -4.74 -14.56 10.59
CA GLN A 80 -5.49 -13.88 11.64
C GLN A 80 -5.48 -12.35 11.48
N ASP A 81 -4.35 -11.77 11.08
CA ASP A 81 -4.23 -10.32 10.85
C ASP A 81 -5.01 -9.91 9.60
N TRP A 82 -4.97 -10.77 8.57
CA TRP A 82 -5.79 -10.58 7.38
C TRP A 82 -7.28 -10.57 7.71
N GLU A 83 -7.78 -11.53 8.50
CA GLU A 83 -9.19 -11.57 8.88
C GLU A 83 -9.60 -10.41 9.80
N ALA A 84 -8.68 -9.91 10.65
CA ALA A 84 -8.92 -8.76 11.51
C ALA A 84 -8.82 -7.39 10.80
N ARG A 85 -8.54 -7.36 9.50
CA ARG A 85 -8.31 -6.11 8.74
C ARG A 85 -9.53 -5.19 8.72
N THR A 86 -9.26 -3.88 8.67
CA THR A 86 -10.30 -2.88 8.37
C THR A 86 -10.55 -2.82 6.88
N VAL A 87 -11.81 -2.95 6.47
CA VAL A 87 -12.23 -2.78 5.06
C VAL A 87 -12.96 -1.45 4.92
N PHE A 88 -12.47 -0.59 4.02
CA PHE A 88 -13.17 0.64 3.67
C PHE A 88 -14.52 0.32 3.01
N ASP A 89 -15.60 0.93 3.50
CA ASP A 89 -16.91 0.86 2.87
C ASP A 89 -17.10 2.05 1.92
N PRO A 90 -17.19 1.82 0.59
CA PRO A 90 -17.41 2.87 -0.40
C PRO A 90 -18.63 3.77 -0.14
N LYS A 91 -19.63 3.27 0.58
CA LYS A 91 -20.83 4.05 0.92
C LYS A 91 -20.56 5.15 1.95
N GLN A 92 -19.45 5.06 2.68
CA GLN A 92 -19.08 6.06 3.70
C GLN A 92 -18.47 7.33 3.12
N GLY A 93 -18.13 7.35 1.81
CA GLY A 93 -17.50 8.51 1.21
C GLY A 93 -17.61 8.54 -0.31
N ILE A 94 -18.55 9.34 -0.82
CA ILE A 94 -18.59 9.68 -2.26
C ILE A 94 -17.28 10.39 -2.64
N GLY A 95 -16.70 10.00 -3.78
CA GLY A 95 -15.47 10.58 -4.31
C GLY A 95 -14.18 9.98 -3.75
N TRP A 96 -14.24 8.85 -3.04
CA TRP A 96 -13.04 8.10 -2.63
C TRP A 96 -12.20 7.62 -3.84
N ASP A 97 -12.87 7.39 -4.96
CA ASP A 97 -12.37 6.92 -6.25
C ASP A 97 -12.06 8.07 -7.23
N ALA A 98 -12.11 9.33 -6.77
CA ALA A 98 -11.77 10.47 -7.62
C ALA A 98 -10.37 10.34 -8.25
N GLU A 99 -10.21 10.86 -9.46
CA GLU A 99 -8.93 10.96 -10.17
C GLU A 99 -8.73 12.39 -10.70
N PRO A 100 -7.71 13.14 -10.21
CA PRO A 100 -6.79 12.80 -9.11
C PRO A 100 -7.51 12.54 -7.77
N TYR A 101 -6.89 11.76 -6.87
CA TYR A 101 -7.49 11.42 -5.57
C TYR A 101 -7.82 12.66 -4.75
N GLY A 102 -8.99 12.63 -4.11
CA GLY A 102 -9.58 13.76 -3.42
C GLY A 102 -9.52 13.67 -1.90
N GLN A 103 -10.09 14.68 -1.25
CA GLN A 103 -10.13 14.78 0.22
C GLN A 103 -10.75 13.55 0.90
N THR A 104 -11.76 12.92 0.29
CA THR A 104 -12.50 11.80 0.90
C THR A 104 -11.60 10.62 1.26
N SER A 105 -10.77 10.13 0.33
CA SER A 105 -9.89 8.99 0.60
C SER A 105 -8.73 9.37 1.51
N LEU A 106 -8.20 10.59 1.35
CA LEU A 106 -7.15 11.15 2.21
C LEU A 106 -7.60 11.27 3.67
N ASP A 107 -8.79 11.84 3.93
CA ASP A 107 -9.35 12.01 5.27
C ASP A 107 -9.69 10.69 5.95
N TRP A 108 -10.19 9.72 5.19
CA TRP A 108 -10.46 8.40 5.74
C TRP A 108 -9.16 7.68 6.12
N GLY A 109 -8.22 7.58 5.18
CA GLY A 109 -6.99 6.83 5.41
C GLY A 109 -6.06 7.49 6.42
N SER A 110 -5.98 8.83 6.46
CA SER A 110 -5.19 9.54 7.48
C SER A 110 -5.74 9.27 8.89
N ARG A 111 -7.07 9.36 9.08
CA ARG A 111 -7.70 9.06 10.37
C ARG A 111 -7.50 7.60 10.78
N TRP A 112 -7.57 6.68 9.81
CA TRP A 112 -7.30 5.27 10.08
C TRP A 112 -5.85 5.09 10.57
N LEU A 113 -4.85 5.65 9.88
CA LEU A 113 -3.43 5.57 10.28
C LEU A 113 -3.19 6.16 11.68
N GLU A 114 -3.80 7.30 11.99
CA GLU A 114 -3.66 7.97 13.29
C GLU A 114 -4.37 7.23 14.44
N SER A 115 -5.37 6.39 14.12
CA SER A 115 -6.10 5.59 15.12
C SER A 115 -5.36 4.34 15.60
N GLN A 116 -4.25 3.97 14.95
CA GLN A 116 -3.45 2.78 15.27
C GLN A 116 -2.37 3.05 16.35
N GLY A 117 -2.56 4.08 17.17
CA GLY A 117 -1.66 4.46 18.28
C GLY A 117 -1.79 3.58 19.52
#